data_AF-A0A5E3XJJ4-F1
#
_entry.id   AF-A0A5E3XJJ4-F1
#
_cell.length_a   1.000
_cell.length_b   1.000
_cell.length_c   1.000
_cell.angle_alpha   90.00
_cell.angle_beta   90.00
_cell.angle_gamma   90.00
#
_symmetry.space_group_name_H-M   'P 1'
#
loop_
_entity.id
_entity.type
_entity.pdbx_description
1 polymer ?
#
loop_
_entity_poly.entity_id
_entity_poly.type
_entity_poly.pdbx_seq_one_letter_code
_entity_poly.pdbx_strand_id
1 'polypeptide(L)'
;MSAQQVNGRGRVKKVRHPQRATILARYGDRWAETAGSSTPETKRKRVGILNEAEAWVWLTYGTDEPWREIGEEENDALIDAGEWLAADGVVMDVEKSKRSAMRQDICRVLHKTTQNRTTENGTTEDQA
;
A
#
# COMPACT_ATOMS: atom_id res chain seq x y z
N MET A 1 35.01 13.66 -37.08
CA MET A 1 33.66 14.03 -36.60
C MET A 1 33.18 12.92 -35.69
N SER A 2 33.12 13.18 -34.38
CA SER A 2 32.88 12.16 -33.36
C SER A 2 31.39 11.81 -33.27
N ALA A 3 31.08 10.52 -33.42
CA ALA A 3 29.74 9.97 -33.18
C ALA A 3 29.45 10.00 -31.67
N GLN A 4 28.58 10.92 -31.24
CA GLN A 4 28.16 11.02 -29.86
C GLN A 4 27.09 9.96 -29.59
N GLN A 5 27.49 8.90 -28.86
CA GLN A 5 26.59 7.90 -28.30
C GLN A 5 25.55 8.58 -27.40
N VAL A 6 24.27 8.51 -27.80
CA VAL A 6 23.16 8.83 -26.92
C VAL A 6 22.83 7.57 -26.12
N ASN A 7 23.61 7.31 -25.06
CA ASN A 7 23.29 6.29 -24.06
C ASN A 7 22.12 6.79 -23.17
N GLY A 8 20.93 6.88 -23.76
CA GLY A 8 19.69 7.06 -23.02
C GLY A 8 19.34 5.75 -22.32
N ARG A 9 19.90 5.51 -21.14
CA ARG A 9 19.43 4.46 -20.22
C ARG A 9 17.95 4.75 -19.92
N GLY A 10 17.06 4.08 -20.64
CA GLY A 10 15.63 4.09 -20.35
C GLY A 10 15.43 3.59 -18.93
N ARG A 11 15.32 4.51 -17.97
CA ARG A 11 14.81 4.17 -16.65
C ARG A 11 13.40 3.65 -16.90
N VAL A 12 13.22 2.34 -16.73
CA VAL A 12 11.89 1.72 -16.63
C VAL A 12 11.10 2.62 -15.68
N LYS A 13 10.07 3.31 -16.21
CA LYS A 13 9.13 4.03 -15.36
C LYS A 13 8.63 3.00 -14.37
N LYS A 14 8.97 3.14 -13.08
CA LYS A 14 8.41 2.28 -12.04
C LYS A 14 6.90 2.39 -12.20
N VAL A 15 6.25 1.31 -12.62
CA VAL A 15 4.79 1.24 -12.69
C VAL A 15 4.32 1.50 -11.26
N ARG A 16 3.79 2.72 -11.05
CA ARG A 16 3.28 3.14 -9.76
C ARG A 16 1.86 2.60 -9.73
N HIS A 17 1.65 1.45 -9.09
CA HIS A 17 0.29 0.94 -8.87
C HIS A 17 -0.48 1.97 -8.02
N PRO A 18 -1.46 2.70 -8.57
CA PRO A 18 -2.18 3.74 -7.84
C PRO A 18 -2.89 3.16 -6.60
N GLN A 19 -3.31 1.89 -6.66
CA GLN A 19 -3.92 1.21 -5.50
C GLN A 19 -2.95 1.10 -4.32
N ARG A 20 -1.70 0.70 -4.59
CA ARG A 20 -0.67 0.57 -3.54
C ARG A 20 -0.32 1.94 -2.96
N ALA A 21 -0.27 2.98 -3.79
CA ALA A 21 -0.05 4.35 -3.33
C ALA A 21 -1.21 4.83 -2.43
N THR A 22 -2.45 4.48 -2.78
CA THR A 22 -3.63 4.82 -1.98
C THR A 22 -3.62 4.14 -0.61
N ILE A 23 -3.28 2.85 -0.54
CA ILE A 23 -3.13 2.13 0.73
C ILE A 23 -2.09 2.80 1.63
N LEU A 24 -0.96 3.22 1.05
CA LEU A 24 0.08 3.92 1.78
C LEU A 24 -0.36 5.28 2.29
N ALA A 25 -1.08 6.05 1.48
CA ALA A 25 -1.64 7.32 1.89
C ALA A 25 -2.65 7.17 3.03
N ARG A 26 -3.48 6.12 3.00
CA ARG A 26 -4.53 5.89 4.01
C ARG A 26 -4.03 5.29 5.32
N TYR A 27 -3.10 4.33 5.26
CA TYR A 27 -2.71 3.53 6.42
C TYR A 27 -1.23 3.62 6.81
N GLY A 28 -0.41 4.26 5.98
CA GLY A 28 1.05 4.28 6.15
C GLY A 28 1.51 4.93 7.46
N ASP A 29 0.91 6.06 7.84
CA ASP A 29 1.30 6.79 9.05
C ASP A 29 0.92 6.00 10.32
N ARG A 30 -0.33 5.53 10.42
CA ARG A 30 -0.79 4.64 11.50
C ARG A 30 0.04 3.37 11.60
N TRP A 31 0.49 2.82 10.47
CA TRP A 31 1.39 1.66 10.46
C TRP A 31 2.78 2.01 11.00
N ALA A 32 3.34 3.16 10.59
CA ALA A 32 4.64 3.64 11.04
C ALA A 32 4.68 3.91 12.55
N GLU A 33 3.57 4.39 13.15
CA GLU A 33 3.43 4.53 14.60
C GLU A 33 3.56 3.20 15.36
N THR A 34 3.33 2.07 14.69
CA THR A 34 3.57 0.75 15.27
C THR A 34 5.01 0.25 15.07
N ALA A 35 5.85 0.97 14.32
CA ALA A 35 7.25 0.64 14.14
C ALA A 35 8.02 0.92 15.45
N GLY A 36 8.99 0.08 15.79
CA GLY A 36 9.89 0.32 16.93
C GLY A 36 9.64 -0.51 18.19
N SER A 37 8.52 -1.21 18.36
CA SER A 37 8.38 -2.19 19.46
C SER A 37 7.46 -3.37 19.13
N SER A 38 7.79 -4.54 19.69
CA SER A 38 7.07 -5.80 19.49
C SER A 38 6.21 -6.18 20.71
N THR A 39 5.57 -5.19 21.33
CA THR A 39 4.69 -5.41 22.49
C THR A 39 3.37 -6.06 22.06
N PRO A 40 2.64 -6.74 22.98
CA PRO A 40 1.30 -7.24 22.70
C PRO A 40 0.31 -6.14 22.23
N GLU A 41 0.53 -4.90 22.64
CA GLU A 41 -0.29 -3.76 22.23
C GLU A 41 0.00 -3.33 20.78
N THR A 42 1.27 -3.19 20.40
CA THR A 42 1.62 -2.84 19.01
C THR A 42 1.23 -3.94 18.04
N LYS A 43 1.31 -5.22 18.45
CA LYS A 43 0.77 -6.34 17.67
C LYS A 43 -0.73 -6.20 17.44
N ARG A 44 -1.51 -5.88 18.47
CA ARG A 44 -2.97 -5.66 18.34
C ARG A 44 -3.28 -4.48 17.42
N LYS A 45 -2.56 -3.36 17.55
CA LYS A 45 -2.70 -2.20 16.66
C LYS A 45 -2.42 -2.56 15.19
N ARG A 46 -1.32 -3.28 14.91
CA ARG A 46 -1.00 -3.77 13.56
C ARG A 46 -2.09 -4.67 12.99
N VAL A 47 -2.62 -5.59 13.80
CA VAL A 47 -3.71 -6.48 13.37
C VAL A 47 -4.97 -5.67 13.04
N GLY A 48 -5.31 -4.67 13.86
CA GLY A 48 -6.43 -3.76 13.59
C GLY A 48 -6.27 -3.02 12.26
N ILE A 49 -5.12 -2.39 12.04
CA ILE A 49 -4.82 -1.68 10.78
C ILE A 49 -4.92 -2.64 9.58
N LEU A 50 -4.38 -3.85 9.69
CA LEU A 50 -4.49 -4.83 8.60
C LEU A 50 -5.93 -5.26 8.35
N ASN A 51 -6.75 -5.44 9.39
CA ASN A 51 -8.16 -5.79 9.21
C ASN A 51 -8.94 -4.68 8.50
N GLU A 52 -8.70 -3.43 8.87
CA GLU A 52 -9.32 -2.26 8.23
C GLU A 52 -8.89 -2.13 6.77
N ALA A 53 -7.59 -2.20 6.50
CA ALA A 53 -7.05 -2.09 5.14
C ALA A 53 -7.54 -3.24 4.24
N GLU A 54 -7.63 -4.45 4.79
CA GLU A 54 -8.12 -5.62 4.09
C GLU A 54 -9.60 -5.49 3.70
N ALA A 55 -10.46 -5.05 4.62
CA ALA A 55 -11.87 -4.80 4.33
C ALA A 55 -12.03 -3.70 3.26
N TRP A 56 -11.24 -2.63 3.37
CA TRP A 56 -11.29 -1.54 2.41
C TRP A 56 -10.83 -1.96 1.01
N VAL A 57 -9.71 -2.69 0.88
CA VAL A 57 -9.22 -3.22 -0.41
C VAL A 57 -10.25 -4.16 -1.03
N TRP A 58 -10.91 -4.98 -0.22
CA TRP A 58 -11.96 -5.87 -0.69
C TRP A 58 -13.14 -5.10 -1.29
N LEU A 59 -13.66 -4.11 -0.58
CA LEU A 59 -14.77 -3.27 -1.03
C LEU A 59 -14.42 -2.46 -2.28
N THR A 60 -13.16 -2.02 -2.38
CA THR A 60 -12.71 -1.11 -3.43
C THR A 60 -12.30 -1.85 -4.71
N TYR A 61 -11.52 -2.92 -4.59
CA TYR A 61 -10.86 -3.58 -5.73
C TYR A 61 -11.26 -5.06 -5.90
N GLY A 62 -12.03 -5.62 -4.97
CA GLY A 62 -12.43 -7.03 -4.99
C GLY A 62 -11.32 -8.01 -4.58
N THR A 63 -11.60 -9.30 -4.69
CA THR A 63 -10.71 -10.39 -4.20
C THR A 63 -9.86 -11.05 -5.28
N ASP A 64 -10.33 -11.04 -6.53
CA ASP A 64 -9.71 -11.84 -7.58
C ASP A 64 -8.41 -11.20 -8.06
N GLU A 65 -8.41 -9.89 -8.30
CA GLU A 65 -7.23 -9.16 -8.75
C GLU A 65 -7.17 -7.72 -8.17
N PRO A 66 -7.01 -7.55 -6.84
CA PRO A 66 -6.97 -6.22 -6.23
C PRO A 66 -5.81 -5.34 -6.74
N TRP A 67 -4.80 -5.97 -7.35
CA TRP A 67 -3.60 -5.31 -7.87
C TRP A 67 -3.53 -5.28 -9.40
N ARG A 68 -4.64 -5.58 -10.11
CA ARG A 68 -4.68 -5.44 -11.57
C ARG A 68 -4.24 -4.03 -11.97
N GLU A 69 -3.50 -3.88 -13.06
CA GLU A 69 -3.07 -2.55 -13.47
C GLU A 69 -4.28 -1.73 -13.93
N ILE A 70 -4.54 -0.62 -13.22
CA ILE A 70 -5.61 0.34 -13.53
C ILE A 70 -5.02 1.74 -13.62
N GLY A 71 -5.71 2.62 -14.35
CA GLY A 71 -5.39 4.05 -14.40
C GLY A 71 -5.80 4.80 -13.13
N GLU A 72 -5.38 6.06 -13.00
CA GLU A 72 -5.77 6.91 -11.87
C GLU A 72 -7.28 7.17 -11.84
N GLU A 73 -7.90 7.47 -13.00
CA GLU A 73 -9.35 7.71 -13.09
C GLU A 73 -10.17 6.47 -12.66
N GLU A 74 -9.77 5.27 -13.09
CA GLU A 74 -10.44 4.03 -12.68
C GLU A 74 -10.23 3.76 -11.19
N ASN A 75 -9.04 4.06 -10.66
CA ASN A 75 -8.76 3.95 -9.23
C ASN A 75 -9.70 4.83 -8.40
N ASP A 76 -9.89 6.08 -8.80
CA ASP A 76 -10.75 7.02 -8.07
C ASP A 76 -12.22 6.60 -8.12
N ALA A 77 -12.71 6.16 -9.28
CA ALA A 77 -14.06 5.61 -9.40
C ALA A 77 -14.30 4.37 -8.53
N LEU A 78 -13.29 3.49 -8.42
CA LEU A 78 -13.36 2.32 -7.54
C LEU A 78 -13.34 2.70 -6.05
N ILE A 79 -12.58 3.73 -5.68
CA ILE A 79 -12.57 4.28 -4.31
C ILE A 79 -13.96 4.78 -3.94
N ASP A 80 -14.58 5.61 -4.79
CA ASP A 80 -15.93 6.15 -4.55
C ASP A 80 -16.95 5.01 -4.38
N ALA A 81 -16.90 4.00 -5.26
CA ALA A 81 -17.76 2.83 -5.16
C ALA A 81 -17.52 2.02 -3.86
N GLY A 82 -16.26 1.80 -3.50
CA GLY A 82 -15.88 1.08 -2.29
C GLY A 82 -16.32 1.80 -1.00
N GLU A 83 -16.23 3.13 -0.97
CA GLU A 83 -16.70 3.96 0.14
C GLU A 83 -18.22 3.92 0.27
N TRP A 84 -18.94 3.92 -0.85
CA TRP A 84 -20.39 3.74 -0.85
C TRP A 84 -20.80 2.36 -0.30
N LEU A 85 -20.14 1.28 -0.73
CA LEU A 85 -20.40 -0.07 -0.21
C LEU A 85 -20.07 -0.20 1.29
N ALA A 86 -19.01 0.47 1.75
CA ALA A 86 -18.68 0.53 3.18
C ALA A 86 -19.79 1.22 3.98
N ALA A 87 -20.34 2.32 3.46
CA ALA A 87 -21.43 3.05 4.08
C ALA A 87 -22.76 2.28 4.10
N ASP A 88 -23.01 1.46 3.08
CA ASP A 88 -24.17 0.55 3.01
C ASP A 88 -24.04 -0.67 3.96
N GLY A 89 -22.90 -0.80 4.65
CA GLY A 89 -22.67 -1.86 5.63
C GLY A 89 -22.36 -3.22 4.99
N VAL A 90 -21.89 -3.22 3.74
CA VAL A 90 -21.51 -4.45 3.04
C VAL A 90 -20.33 -5.10 3.76
N VAL A 91 -20.50 -6.38 4.09
CA VAL A 91 -19.52 -7.18 4.83
C VAL A 91 -18.73 -8.10 3.91
N MET A 92 -17.46 -8.29 4.24
CA MET A 92 -16.52 -9.12 3.50
C MET A 92 -16.89 -10.61 3.58
N ASP A 93 -17.33 -11.18 2.46
CA ASP A 93 -17.51 -12.63 2.26
C ASP A 93 -16.45 -13.15 1.29
N VAL A 94 -15.33 -13.65 1.82
CA VAL A 94 -14.13 -13.97 1.04
C VAL A 94 -13.56 -15.30 1.47
N GLU A 95 -13.20 -16.11 0.48
CA GLU A 95 -12.47 -17.34 0.69
C GLU A 95 -11.16 -17.08 1.46
N LYS A 96 -10.91 -17.88 2.50
CA LYS A 96 -9.75 -17.73 3.40
C LYS A 96 -8.40 -17.65 2.67
N SER A 97 -8.25 -18.35 1.56
CA SER A 97 -7.03 -18.37 0.75
C SER A 97 -6.76 -17.01 0.10
N LYS A 98 -7.74 -16.47 -0.64
CA LYS A 98 -7.69 -15.14 -1.28
C LYS A 98 -7.51 -14.03 -0.26
N ARG A 99 -8.25 -14.13 0.85
CA ARG A 99 -8.13 -13.25 2.02
C ARG A 99 -6.68 -13.19 2.54
N SER A 100 -6.06 -14.36 2.73
CA SER A 100 -4.68 -14.47 3.20
C SER A 100 -3.68 -13.85 2.23
N ALA A 101 -3.81 -14.12 0.93
CA ALA A 101 -2.93 -13.57 -0.10
C ALA A 101 -3.00 -12.03 -0.14
N MET A 102 -4.21 -11.47 -0.18
CA MET A 102 -4.44 -10.03 -0.15
C MET A 102 -3.84 -9.38 1.10
N ARG A 103 -4.07 -9.98 2.28
CA ARG A 103 -3.53 -9.50 3.55
C ARG A 103 -2.00 -9.49 3.58
N GLN A 104 -1.36 -10.53 3.03
CA GLN A 104 0.09 -10.60 2.92
C GLN A 104 0.65 -9.48 2.04
N ASP A 105 -0.01 -9.17 0.92
CA ASP A 105 0.42 -8.10 0.04
C ASP A 105 0.23 -6.71 0.65
N ILE A 106 -0.90 -6.45 1.32
CA ILE A 106 -1.11 -5.21 2.09
C ILE A 106 0.02 -5.04 3.12
N CYS A 107 0.33 -6.10 3.87
CA CYS A 107 1.43 -6.08 4.83
C CYS A 107 2.77 -5.74 4.17
N ARG A 108 3.08 -6.31 3.00
CA ARG A 108 4.31 -6.00 2.24
C ARG A 108 4.36 -4.54 1.79
N VAL A 109 3.24 -4.00 1.30
CA VAL A 109 3.14 -2.60 0.87
C VAL A 109 3.44 -1.66 2.04
N LEU A 110 2.76 -1.88 3.17
CA LEU A 110 2.94 -1.07 4.38
C LEU A 110 4.35 -1.20 4.96
N HIS A 111 4.92 -2.42 4.97
CA HIS A 111 6.25 -2.68 5.54
C HIS A 111 7.40 -2.10 4.70
N LYS A 112 7.43 -2.39 3.38
CA LYS A 112 8.53 -1.94 2.50
C LYS A 112 8.61 -0.41 2.41
N THR A 113 7.47 0.26 2.46
CA THR A 113 7.42 1.72 2.28
C THR A 113 7.72 2.47 3.57
N THR A 114 7.32 1.93 4.73
CA THR A 114 7.67 2.54 6.01
C THR A 114 9.17 2.41 6.31
N GLN A 115 9.82 1.31 5.92
CA GLN A 115 11.28 1.19 6.00
C GLN A 115 12.01 2.24 5.16
N ASN A 116 11.54 2.52 3.94
CA ASN A 116 12.12 3.56 3.08
C ASN A 116 11.97 4.97 3.66
N ARG A 117 10.82 5.28 4.29
CA ARG A 117 10.59 6.56 4.98
C ARG A 117 11.50 6.76 6.19
N THR A 118 11.78 5.71 6.96
CA THR A 118 12.68 5.80 8.12
C THR A 118 14.13 6.02 7.70
N THR A 119 14.58 5.42 6.59
CA THR A 119 15.94 5.62 6.06
C THR A 119 16.16 7.01 5.46
N GLU A 120 15.15 7.63 4.84
CA GLU A 120 15.29 8.97 4.26
C GLU A 120 15.36 10.06 5.34
N ASN A 121 14.65 9.90 6.46
CA ASN A 121 14.70 10.84 7.59
C ASN A 121 15.89 10.63 8.56
N GLY A 122 16.68 9.56 8.39
CA GLY A 122 17.82 9.24 9.23
C GLY A 122 19.17 9.82 8.80
N THR A 123 19.21 10.71 7.79
CA THR A 123 20.47 11.20 7.18
C THR A 123 20.75 12.69 7.45
N THR A 124 20.33 13.23 8.59
CA THR A 124 20.67 14.62 8.97
C THR A 124 21.12 14.73 10.41
N GLU A 125 22.11 13.93 10.81
CA GLU A 125 22.93 14.19 11.99
C GLU A 125 24.26 13.51 11.73
N ASP A 126 25.24 14.30 11.27
CA ASP A 126 26.64 14.28 11.70
C ASP A 126 27.53 14.82 10.57
N GLN A 127 27.60 16.15 10.44
CA GLN A 127 28.78 16.82 9.88
C GLN A 127 29.11 18.03 10.76
N ALA A 128 30.14 17.79 11.58
CA ALA A 128 31.06 18.68 12.30
C ALA A 128 31.04 20.17 11.97
#